data_AF-A0A8T7HXE6-F1
#
_entry.id   AF-A0A8T7HXE6-F1
#
_cell.length_a   1.000
_cell.length_b   1.000
_cell.length_c   1.000
_cell.angle_alpha   90.00
_cell.angle_beta   90.00
_cell.angle_gamma   90.00
#
_symmetry.space_group_name_H-M   'P 1'
#
loop_
_entity.id
_entity.type
_entity.pdbx_description
1 polymer ?
#
loop_
_entity_poly.entity_id
_entity_poly.type
_entity_poly.pdbx_seq_one_letter_code
_entity_poly.pdbx_strand_id
1 'polypeptide(L)'
;MQRSNLITPQGATRLRNELADLWKNQRPAVTKALAAAAAEGDRSENAEYIYRKKQLREMDRRIRYLQKRTSEFQVVEHQPNDRSRIFFSAWVEL
;
A
#
# COMPACT_ATOMS: atom_id res chain seq x y z
N MET A 1 -4.56 20.54 9.53
CA MET A 1 -3.87 20.79 8.23
C MET A 1 -4.47 19.88 7.17
N GLN A 2 -5.07 20.43 6.12
CA GLN A 2 -5.38 19.64 4.92
C GLN A 2 -4.06 19.17 4.30
N ARG A 3 -3.87 17.86 4.17
CA ARG A 3 -2.72 17.31 3.45
C ARG A 3 -3.01 17.41 1.95
N SER A 4 -2.02 17.84 1.18
CA SER A 4 -2.13 17.84 -0.28
C SER A 4 -2.36 16.40 -0.78
N ASN A 5 -3.36 16.24 -1.64
CA ASN A 5 -3.73 14.95 -2.23
C ASN A 5 -3.16 14.77 -3.64
N LEU A 6 -2.17 15.56 -4.03
CA LEU A 6 -1.55 15.46 -5.34
C LEU A 6 -0.63 14.23 -5.42
N ILE A 7 -0.68 13.51 -6.53
CA ILE A 7 0.22 12.39 -6.82
C ILE A 7 0.62 12.39 -8.29
N THR A 8 1.82 11.90 -8.60
CA THR A 8 2.23 11.69 -9.99
C THR A 8 1.54 10.46 -10.59
N PRO A 9 1.42 10.36 -11.92
CA PRO A 9 0.80 9.20 -12.58
C PRO A 9 1.54 7.90 -12.27
N GLN A 10 2.88 7.97 -12.27
CA GLN A 10 3.74 6.85 -11.91
C GLN A 10 3.53 6.42 -10.45
N GLY A 11 3.44 7.39 -9.51
CA GLY A 11 3.16 7.11 -8.11
C GLY A 11 1.80 6.45 -7.90
N ALA A 12 0.75 6.96 -8.56
CA ALA A 12 -0.59 6.39 -8.50
C ALA A 12 -0.62 4.94 -9.01
N THR A 13 0.06 4.68 -10.13
CA THR A 13 0.17 3.33 -10.71
C THR A 13 0.88 2.37 -9.75
N ARG A 14 1.99 2.79 -9.14
CA ARG A 14 2.71 1.97 -8.15
C ARG A 14 1.83 1.60 -6.96
N LEU A 15 1.09 2.56 -6.39
CA LEU A 15 0.21 2.29 -5.25
C LEU A 15 -0.98 1.39 -5.60
N ARG A 16 -1.54 1.53 -6.81
CA ARG A 16 -2.59 0.64 -7.31
C ARG A 16 -2.08 -0.79 -7.52
N ASN A 17 -0.88 -0.93 -8.09
CA ASN A 17 -0.24 -2.23 -8.28
C ASN A 17 0.07 -2.90 -6.94
N GLU A 18 0.60 -2.15 -5.97
CA GLU A 18 0.84 -2.64 -4.62
C GLU A 18 -0.46 -3.14 -3.97
N LEU A 19 -1.55 -2.36 -4.06
CA LEU A 19 -2.85 -2.78 -3.53
C LEU A 19 -3.36 -4.06 -4.21
N ALA A 20 -3.19 -4.18 -5.53
CA ALA A 20 -3.60 -5.36 -6.28
C ALA A 20 -2.78 -6.60 -5.89
N ASP A 21 -1.47 -6.48 -5.71
CA ASP A 21 -0.59 -7.57 -5.29
C ASP A 21 -0.91 -8.04 -3.86
N LEU A 22 -1.13 -7.10 -2.95
CA LEU A 22 -1.53 -7.40 -1.57
C LEU A 22 -2.81 -8.23 -1.52
N TRP A 23 -3.81 -7.91 -2.35
CA TRP A 23 -5.08 -8.64 -2.41
C TRP A 23 -5.00 -9.97 -3.13
N LYS A 24 -4.35 -10.02 -4.30
CA LYS A 24 -4.37 -11.19 -5.18
C LYS A 24 -3.39 -12.27 -4.73
N ASN A 25 -2.24 -11.87 -4.20
CA ASN A 25 -1.11 -12.77 -3.98
C ASN A 25 -0.79 -12.90 -2.50
N GLN A 26 -0.42 -11.79 -1.85
CA GLN A 26 0.17 -11.86 -0.52
C GLN A 26 -0.85 -12.29 0.55
N ARG A 27 -2.03 -11.65 0.58
CA ARG A 27 -3.04 -11.91 1.62
C ARG A 27 -3.52 -13.37 1.59
N PRO A 28 -3.87 -13.96 0.44
CA PRO A 28 -4.19 -15.39 0.35
C PRO A 28 -3.05 -16.29 0.81
N ALA A 29 -1.80 -15.99 0.43
CA ALA A 29 -0.64 -16.79 0.84
C ALA A 29 -0.44 -16.78 2.37
N VAL A 30 -0.55 -15.61 3.00
CA VAL A 30 -0.40 -15.48 4.46
C VAL A 30 -1.57 -16.13 5.20
N THR A 31 -2.81 -16.02 4.70
CA THR A 31 -3.96 -16.72 5.28
C THR A 31 -3.80 -18.24 5.18
N LYS A 32 -3.31 -18.77 4.05
CA LYS A 32 -3.03 -20.20 3.89
C LYS A 32 -1.95 -20.66 4.87
N ALA A 33 -0.86 -19.91 5.01
CA ALA A 33 0.20 -20.22 5.97
C ALA A 33 -0.28 -20.16 7.43
N LEU A 34 -1.12 -19.17 7.76
CA LEU A 34 -1.73 -19.06 9.09
C LEU A 34 -2.64 -20.26 9.40
N ALA A 35 -3.43 -20.71 8.43
CA ALA A 35 -4.29 -21.88 8.57
C ALA A 35 -3.48 -23.17 8.77
N ALA A 36 -2.38 -23.32 8.04
CA ALA A 36 -1.46 -24.44 8.22
C ALA A 36 -0.84 -24.45 9.63
N ALA A 37 -0.29 -23.30 10.08
CA ALA A 37 0.27 -23.18 11.43
C ALA A 37 -0.78 -23.43 12.52
N ALA A 38 -2.04 -23.05 12.29
CA ALA A 38 -3.14 -23.31 13.22
C ALA A 38 -3.55 -24.78 13.30
N ALA A 39 -3.16 -25.62 12.33
CA ALA A 39 -3.42 -27.06 12.31
C ALA A 39 -2.28 -27.88 12.95
N GLU A 40 -1.09 -27.29 13.10
CA GLU A 40 0.12 -27.98 13.53
C GLU A 40 0.31 -28.00 15.07
N GLY A 41 -0.51 -27.28 15.83
CA GLY A 41 -0.44 -27.32 17.30
C GLY A 41 -1.25 -26.24 18.02
N ASP A 42 -0.95 -26.07 19.31
CA ASP A 42 -1.60 -25.06 20.12
C ASP A 42 -1.23 -23.64 19.65
N ARG A 43 -2.27 -22.83 19.45
CA ARG A 43 -2.20 -21.47 18.90
C ARG A 43 -1.53 -20.50 19.86
N SER A 44 -1.49 -20.80 21.16
CA SER A 44 -0.83 -19.99 22.18
C SER A 44 0.68 -20.07 22.11
N GLU A 45 1.20 -21.24 21.76
CA GLU A 45 2.64 -21.56 21.85
C GLU A 45 3.32 -21.62 20.47
N ASN A 46 2.53 -21.81 19.40
CA ASN A 46 3.08 -21.84 18.05
C ASN A 46 3.56 -20.46 17.59
N ALA A 47 4.88 -20.27 17.59
CA ALA A 47 5.54 -19.04 17.15
C ALA A 47 5.21 -18.67 15.69
N GLU A 48 5.08 -19.65 14.80
CA GLU A 48 4.72 -19.44 13.39
C GLU A 48 3.31 -18.86 13.28
N TYR A 49 2.35 -19.39 14.05
CA TYR A 49 0.99 -18.86 14.09
C TYR A 49 0.96 -17.40 14.59
N ILE A 50 1.67 -17.10 15.67
CA ILE A 50 1.76 -15.74 16.23
C ILE A 50 2.34 -14.77 15.20
N TYR A 51 3.43 -15.17 14.54
CA TYR A 51 4.09 -14.36 13.51
C TYR A 51 3.16 -14.12 12.30
N ARG A 52 2.56 -15.16 11.73
CA ARG A 52 1.64 -15.05 10.59
C ARG A 52 0.41 -14.20 10.92
N LYS A 53 -0.10 -14.29 12.15
CA LYS A 53 -1.20 -13.44 12.62
C LYS A 53 -0.79 -11.97 12.74
N LYS A 54 0.45 -11.67 13.12
CA LYS A 54 0.99 -10.30 13.10
C LYS A 54 1.14 -9.80 11.65
N GLN A 55 1.73 -10.61 10.76
CA GLN A 55 1.87 -10.28 9.34
C GLN A 55 0.52 -9.95 8.69
N LEU A 56 -0.51 -10.78 8.91
CA LEU A 56 -1.85 -10.54 8.38
C LEU A 56 -2.42 -9.18 8.85
N ARG A 57 -2.23 -8.81 10.12
CA ARG A 57 -2.68 -7.53 10.67
C ARG A 57 -1.96 -6.34 10.04
N GLU A 58 -0.66 -6.45 9.81
CA GLU A 58 0.14 -5.40 9.16
C GLU A 58 -0.29 -5.20 7.70
N MET A 59 -0.56 -6.30 7.00
CA MET A 59 -1.07 -6.26 5.63
C MET A 59 -2.46 -5.65 5.53
N ASP A 60 -3.41 -6.08 6.38
CA ASP A 60 -4.76 -5.52 6.40
C ASP A 60 -4.73 -4.00 6.72
N ARG A 61 -3.80 -3.56 7.58
CA ARG A 61 -3.56 -2.13 7.82
C ARG A 61 -3.07 -1.41 6.58
N ARG A 62 -2.11 -2.00 5.84
CA ARG A 62 -1.58 -1.41 4.60
C ARG A 62 -2.64 -1.33 3.51
N ILE A 63 -3.42 -2.40 3.32
CA ILE A 63 -4.55 -2.46 2.39
C ILE A 63 -5.54 -1.35 2.70
N ARG A 64 -5.97 -1.21 3.95
CA ARG A 64 -6.92 -0.16 4.35
C ARG A 64 -6.37 1.24 4.08
N TYR A 65 -5.09 1.46 4.37
CA TYR A 65 -4.42 2.73 4.07
C TYR A 65 -4.43 3.02 2.57
N LEU A 66 -4.01 2.06 1.75
CA LEU A 66 -3.94 2.22 0.29
C LEU A 66 -5.33 2.44 -0.31
N GLN A 67 -6.34 1.67 0.10
CA GLN A 67 -7.72 1.85 -0.37
C GLN A 67 -8.23 3.27 -0.12
N LYS A 68 -8.07 3.79 1.11
CA LYS A 68 -8.47 5.15 1.46
C LYS A 68 -7.69 6.20 0.65
N ARG A 69 -6.38 6.00 0.50
CA ARG A 69 -5.53 6.99 -0.19
C ARG A 69 -5.78 7.00 -1.69
N THR A 70 -5.94 5.83 -2.32
CA THR A 70 -6.23 5.73 -3.76
C THR A 70 -7.55 6.37 -4.15
N SER A 71 -8.55 6.42 -3.24
CA SER A 71 -9.80 7.16 -3.48
C SER A 71 -9.68 8.68 -3.30
N GLU A 72 -8.66 9.15 -2.57
CA GLU A 72 -8.49 10.57 -2.23
C GLU A 72 -7.51 11.31 -3.15
N PHE A 73 -6.58 10.60 -3.78
CA PHE A 73 -5.52 11.23 -4.57
C PHE A 73 -6.02 11.83 -5.89
N GLN A 74 -5.55 13.04 -6.17
CA GLN A 74 -5.68 13.72 -7.46
C GLN A 74 -4.40 13.50 -8.25
N VAL A 75 -4.52 12.80 -9.38
CA VAL A 75 -3.39 12.54 -10.28
C VAL A 75 -3.11 13.80 -11.10
N VAL A 76 -1.89 14.32 -10.99
CA VAL A 76 -1.44 15.48 -11.78
C VAL A 76 -0.67 14.96 -12.99
N GLU A 77 -1.32 14.94 -14.15
CA GLU A 77 -0.72 14.47 -15.42
C GLU A 77 -0.13 15.61 -16.27
N HIS A 78 -0.65 16.82 -16.10
CA HIS A 78 -0.35 17.94 -16.98
C HIS A 78 0.87 18.71 -16.48
N GLN A 79 1.74 19.08 -17.42
CA GLN A 79 2.78 20.06 -17.14
C GLN A 79 2.14 21.44 -16.91
N PRO A 80 2.66 22.23 -15.96
CA PRO A 80 2.19 23.60 -15.76
C PRO A 80 2.38 24.41 -17.05
N ASN A 81 1.37 25.22 -17.39
CA ASN A 81 1.47 26.16 -18.53
C ASN A 81 2.54 27.23 -18.28
N ASP A 82 2.75 27.60 -17.02
CA ASP A 82 3.77 28.56 -16.62
C ASP A 82 5.07 27.84 -16.23
N ARG A 83 6.12 28.04 -17.04
CA ARG A 83 7.46 27.47 -16.80
C ARG A 83 8.38 28.39 -15.98
N SER A 84 7.93 29.59 -15.64
CA SER A 84 8.69 30.54 -14.81
C SER A 84 8.62 30.22 -13.32
N ARG A 85 7.79 29.25 -12.92
CA ARG A 85 7.53 28.86 -11.53
C ARG A 85 7.70 27.36 -11.34
N ILE A 86 8.10 26.96 -10.13
CA ILE A 86 8.23 25.55 -9.73
C ILE A 86 6.88 25.06 -9.19
N PHE A 87 6.38 23.96 -9.74
CA PHE A 87 5.14 23.29 -9.32
C PHE A 87 5.40 21.86 -8.85
N PHE A 88 4.37 21.22 -8.31
CA PHE A 88 4.39 19.80 -7.99
C PHE A 88 4.82 18.96 -9.20
N SER A 89 5.67 17.96 -9.00
CA SER A 89 6.30 17.10 -10.02
C SER A 89 7.36 17.73 -10.93
N ALA A 90 7.75 18.99 -10.71
CA ALA A 90 8.86 19.60 -11.45
C ALA A 90 10.22 18.98 -11.04
N TRP A 91 11.07 18.73 -12.05
CA TRP A 91 12.48 18.42 -11.87
C TRP A 91 13.28 19.73 -11.98
N VAL A 92 14.23 19.95 -11.07
CA VAL A 92 15.00 21.18 -10.98
C VAL A 92 16.48 20.81 -10.86
N GLU A 93 17.31 21.45 -11.68
CA GLU A 93 18.77 21.41 -11.59
C GLU A 93 19.24 22.78 -11.08
N LEU A 94 20.26 22.79 -10.21
CA LEU A 94 20.81 23.99 -9.55
C LEU A 94 22.19 24.34 -10.11
#